data_AF-A0A1V1T7K9-F1
#
_entry.id   AF-A0A1V1T7K9-F1
#
_cell.length_a   1.000
_cell.length_b   1.000
_cell.length_c   1.000
_cell.angle_alpha   90.00
_cell.angle_beta   90.00
_cell.angle_gamma   90.00
#
_symmetry.space_group_name_H-M   'P 1'
#
loop_
_entity.id
_entity.type
_entity.pdbx_description
1 polymer ?
#
loop_
_entity_poly.entity_id
_entity_poly.type
_entity_poly.pdbx_seq_one_letter_code
_entity_poly.pdbx_strand_id
1 'polypeptide(L)'
;MTDELGNWRPERNKFTQKYFNAYHSHIPKSAPEDDYEDRNALYAMRFNLNAATLFPSQKVYLDMVIDEMRRLVQKFPDGYTGQSLRADILARRHANTMAVSQNAEVQQHAGDVDETSALPSRQGQPVSAEMKLR
;
A
#
# COMPACT_ATOMS: atom_id res chain seq x y z
N MET A 1 6.85 0.07 1.30
CA MET A 1 7.29 0.04 2.71
C MET A 1 6.14 0.57 3.54
N THR A 2 5.68 -0.17 4.56
CA THR A 2 4.60 0.28 5.43
C THR A 2 5.15 1.24 6.47
N ASP A 3 4.51 2.38 6.61
CA ASP A 3 4.92 3.45 7.51
C ASP A 3 4.33 3.18 8.90
N GLU A 4 5.12 2.56 9.78
CA GLU A 4 4.70 2.08 11.12
C GLU A 4 5.28 3.00 12.20
N LEU A 5 4.51 4.02 12.58
CA LEU A 5 4.86 4.98 13.63
C LEU A 5 3.94 4.85 14.85
N GLY A 6 3.21 3.74 14.97
CA GLY A 6 2.21 3.52 16.01
C GLY A 6 2.80 3.60 17.42
N ASN A 7 4.00 3.07 17.62
CA ASN A 7 4.67 3.19 18.91
C ASN A 7 5.02 4.64 19.26
N TRP A 8 5.20 5.54 18.30
CA TRP A 8 5.62 6.93 18.59
C TRP A 8 4.43 7.86 18.88
N ARG A 9 3.23 7.48 18.44
CA ARG A 9 1.99 8.25 18.59
C ARG A 9 1.59 8.56 20.05
N PRO A 10 1.72 7.63 21.03
CA PRO A 10 1.31 7.91 22.41
C PRO A 10 2.07 9.08 23.03
N GLU A 11 1.34 9.97 23.71
CA GLU A 11 1.88 11.19 24.33
C GLU A 11 3.05 10.91 25.28
N ARG A 12 3.06 9.76 25.97
CA ARG A 12 4.16 9.33 26.86
C ARG A 12 5.53 9.34 26.19
N ASN A 13 5.59 9.20 24.86
CA ASN A 13 6.82 9.16 24.09
C ASN A 13 7.30 10.54 23.62
N LYS A 14 6.52 11.60 23.88
CA LYS A 14 6.90 13.02 23.66
C LYS A 14 7.23 13.39 22.21
N PHE A 15 6.85 12.56 21.24
CA PHE A 15 6.90 12.91 19.83
C PHE A 15 5.71 13.81 19.49
N THR A 16 5.98 15.10 19.39
CA THR A 16 5.01 16.09 18.92
C THR A 16 4.87 16.04 17.39
N GLN A 17 3.83 16.69 16.85
CA GLN A 17 3.55 16.74 15.41
C GLN A 17 4.77 17.17 14.55
N LYS A 18 5.66 18.00 15.09
CA LYS A 18 6.88 18.43 14.39
C LYS A 18 7.78 17.27 13.95
N TYR A 19 7.83 16.19 14.73
CA TYR A 19 8.64 15.02 14.41
C TYR A 19 8.02 14.21 13.27
N PHE A 20 6.70 14.04 13.28
CA PHE A 20 5.96 13.38 12.20
C PHE A 20 6.05 14.19 10.91
N ASN A 21 5.94 15.52 10.98
CA ASN A 21 6.10 16.39 9.81
C ASN A 21 7.52 16.30 9.23
N ALA A 22 8.56 16.28 10.07
CA ALA A 22 9.94 16.10 9.63
C ALA A 22 10.20 14.69 9.06
N TYR A 23 9.57 13.65 9.62
CA TYR A 23 9.63 12.31 9.04
C TYR A 23 9.02 12.32 7.63
N HIS A 24 7.83 12.92 7.47
CA HIS A 24 7.13 12.97 6.20
C HIS A 24 7.71 13.92 5.16
N SER A 25 8.61 14.83 5.54
CA SER A 25 9.41 15.57 4.54
C SER A 25 10.45 14.69 3.85
N HIS A 26 10.75 13.50 4.40
CA HIS A 26 11.69 12.55 3.83
C HIS A 26 11.03 11.25 3.34
N ILE A 27 10.00 10.77 4.06
CA ILE A 27 9.31 9.52 3.78
C ILE A 27 7.80 9.81 3.67
N PRO A 28 7.23 9.83 2.45
CA PRO A 28 5.81 10.07 2.26
C PRO A 28 4.95 9.04 3.00
N LYS A 29 3.76 9.46 3.45
CA LYS A 29 2.78 8.57 4.07
C LYS A 29 2.51 7.39 3.13
N SER A 30 2.49 6.18 3.69
CA SER A 30 2.17 5.00 2.89
C SER A 30 0.71 5.03 2.43
N ALA A 31 0.45 4.72 1.17
CA ALA A 31 -0.92 4.61 0.64
C ALA A 31 -1.71 3.44 1.29
N PRO A 32 -3.05 3.57 1.46
CA PRO A 32 -3.82 4.80 1.26
C PRO A 32 -3.51 5.85 2.35
N GLU A 33 -3.52 7.13 1.98
CA GLU A 33 -3.19 8.20 2.95
C GLU A 33 -4.37 8.53 3.86
N ASP A 34 -5.60 8.35 3.37
CA ASP A 34 -6.84 8.71 4.09
C ASP A 34 -7.04 7.95 5.40
N ASP A 35 -6.57 6.71 5.47
CA ASP A 35 -6.62 5.85 6.67
C ASP A 35 -5.27 5.79 7.41
N TYR A 36 -4.26 6.57 6.99
CA TYR A 36 -2.91 6.55 7.58
C TYR A 36 -2.92 6.73 9.11
N GLU A 37 -3.66 7.72 9.59
CA GLU A 37 -3.74 8.03 11.03
C GLU A 37 -4.46 6.90 11.79
N ASP A 38 -5.48 6.29 11.19
CA ASP A 38 -6.23 5.21 11.81
C ASP A 38 -5.43 3.90 11.84
N ARG A 39 -4.63 3.62 10.80
CA ARG A 39 -3.70 2.48 10.81
C ARG A 39 -2.65 2.64 11.91
N ASN A 40 -2.05 3.82 12.04
CA ASN A 40 -1.06 4.07 13.10
C ASN A 40 -1.69 4.02 14.49
N ALA A 41 -2.92 4.50 14.65
CA ALA A 41 -3.68 4.31 15.89
C ALA A 41 -3.91 2.82 16.21
N LEU A 42 -4.29 2.02 15.21
CA LEU A 42 -4.45 0.58 15.36
C LEU A 42 -3.12 -0.11 15.71
N TYR A 43 -2.01 0.28 15.10
CA TYR A 43 -0.68 -0.29 15.41
C TYR A 43 -0.22 0.08 16.83
N ALA A 44 -0.54 1.29 17.30
CA ALA A 44 -0.26 1.75 18.66
C ALA A 44 -0.93 0.86 19.73
N MET A 45 -2.08 0.23 19.42
CA MET A 45 -2.84 -0.61 20.35
C MET A 45 -2.00 -1.73 20.95
N ARG A 46 -1.14 -2.38 20.14
CA ARG A 46 -0.28 -3.47 20.63
C ARG A 46 0.66 -2.98 21.74
N PHE A 47 1.24 -1.81 21.57
CA PHE A 47 2.17 -1.22 22.54
C PHE A 47 1.44 -0.79 23.81
N ASN A 48 0.25 -0.20 23.66
CA ASN A 48 -0.56 0.23 24.81
C ASN A 48 -1.09 -0.97 25.60
N LEU A 49 -1.52 -2.04 24.93
CA LEU A 49 -1.90 -3.30 25.57
C LEU A 49 -0.73 -3.92 26.33
N ASN A 50 0.46 -3.95 25.73
CA ASN A 50 1.66 -4.45 26.41
C ASN A 50 1.98 -3.63 27.66
N ALA A 51 1.89 -2.30 27.58
CA ALA A 51 2.09 -1.41 28.73
C ALA A 51 1.03 -1.64 29.82
N ALA A 52 -0.25 -1.86 29.46
CA ALA A 52 -1.30 -2.17 30.43
C ALA A 52 -1.03 -3.48 31.18
N THR A 53 -0.47 -4.48 30.50
CA THR A 53 -0.08 -5.75 31.13
C THR A 53 1.12 -5.58 32.07
N LEU A 54 2.14 -4.81 31.66
CA LEU A 54 3.35 -4.60 32.46
C LEU A 54 3.13 -3.68 33.66
N PHE A 55 2.19 -2.74 33.56
CA PHE A 55 1.93 -1.72 34.57
C PHE A 55 0.45 -1.72 34.98
N PRO A 56 -0.06 -2.79 35.62
CA PRO A 56 -1.48 -2.95 35.90
C PRO A 56 -2.06 -1.89 36.85
N SER A 57 -1.23 -1.26 37.69
CA SER A 57 -1.65 -0.14 38.55
C SER A 57 -1.81 1.18 37.79
N GLN A 58 -1.26 1.29 36.56
CA GLN A 58 -1.36 2.48 35.73
C GLN A 58 -2.52 2.33 34.74
N LYS A 59 -3.75 2.52 35.25
CA LYS A 59 -5.00 2.37 34.49
C LYS A 59 -5.04 3.19 33.19
N VAL A 60 -4.28 4.29 33.14
CA VAL A 60 -4.14 5.13 31.93
C VAL A 60 -3.82 4.32 30.67
N TYR A 61 -2.99 3.28 30.74
CA TYR A 61 -2.67 2.48 29.55
C TYR A 61 -3.85 1.67 29.06
N LEU A 62 -4.65 1.11 29.98
CA LEU A 62 -5.87 0.40 29.63
C LEU A 62 -6.93 1.35 29.08
N ASP A 63 -7.05 2.55 29.67
CA ASP A 63 -7.99 3.57 29.21
C ASP A 63 -7.67 4.04 27.79
N MET A 64 -6.38 4.29 27.50
CA MET A 64 -5.92 4.58 26.14
C MET A 64 -6.30 3.50 25.12
N VAL A 65 -6.21 2.22 25.51
CA VAL A 65 -6.63 1.09 24.66
C VAL A 65 -8.15 1.12 24.44
N ILE A 66 -8.92 1.22 25.52
CA ILE A 66 -10.39 1.20 25.46
C ILE A 66 -10.93 2.35 24.61
N ASP A 67 -10.42 3.56 24.83
CA ASP A 67 -10.89 4.76 24.14
C ASP A 67 -10.55 4.70 22.64
N GLU A 68 -9.33 4.31 22.29
CA GLU A 68 -8.94 4.17 20.90
C GLU A 68 -9.70 3.03 20.19
N MET A 69 -9.94 1.92 20.88
CA MET A 69 -10.74 0.81 20.35
C MET A 69 -12.18 1.24 20.07
N ARG A 70 -12.82 1.96 21.00
CA ARG A 70 -14.16 2.52 20.82
C ARG A 70 -14.21 3.47 19.62
N ARG A 71 -13.23 4.38 19.51
CA ARG A 71 -13.14 5.33 18.39
C ARG A 71 -13.03 4.60 17.05
N LEU A 72 -12.15 3.61 16.96
CA LEU A 72 -11.94 2.85 15.72
C LEU A 72 -13.19 2.03 15.33
N VAL A 73 -13.82 1.33 16.28
CA VAL A 73 -15.05 0.58 16.02
C VAL A 73 -16.20 1.51 15.61
N GLN A 74 -16.32 2.68 16.23
CA GLN A 74 -17.32 3.67 15.85
C GLN A 74 -17.08 4.23 14.43
N LYS A 75 -15.82 4.47 14.05
CA LYS A 75 -15.46 4.98 12.71
C LYS A 75 -15.61 3.91 11.63
N PHE A 76 -15.32 2.65 11.96
CA PHE A 76 -15.37 1.51 11.04
C PHE A 76 -16.35 0.44 11.57
N PRO A 77 -17.67 0.73 11.60
CA PRO A 77 -18.67 -0.16 12.21
C PRO A 77 -18.74 -1.52 11.51
N ASP A 78 -18.46 -1.57 10.21
CA ASP A 78 -18.45 -2.79 9.41
C ASP A 78 -17.09 -3.50 9.39
N GLY A 79 -16.09 -2.93 10.09
CA GLY A 79 -14.72 -3.41 10.12
C GLY A 79 -14.11 -3.63 8.73
N TYR A 80 -13.26 -4.66 8.61
CA TYR A 80 -12.68 -5.09 7.32
C TYR A 80 -13.70 -5.79 6.40
N THR A 81 -14.89 -6.12 6.91
CA THR A 81 -15.93 -6.87 6.19
C THR A 81 -16.92 -6.01 5.42
N GLY A 82 -16.85 -4.67 5.54
CA GLY A 82 -17.74 -3.75 4.84
C GLY A 82 -17.81 -4.03 3.34
N GLN A 83 -19.03 -4.29 2.85
CA GLN A 83 -19.35 -4.73 1.48
C GLN A 83 -18.69 -3.89 0.37
N SER A 84 -18.41 -2.62 0.63
CA SER A 84 -17.75 -1.68 -0.30
C SER A 84 -16.38 -2.17 -0.79
N LEU A 85 -15.51 -2.66 0.10
CA LEU A 85 -14.14 -3.03 -0.31
C LEU A 85 -14.11 -4.34 -1.10
N ARG A 86 -14.94 -5.32 -0.74
CA ARG A 86 -15.04 -6.57 -1.50
C ARG A 86 -15.68 -6.36 -2.86
N ALA A 87 -16.76 -5.58 -2.93
CA ALA A 87 -17.41 -5.25 -4.20
C ALA A 87 -16.45 -4.50 -5.14
N ASP A 88 -15.70 -3.52 -4.62
CA ASP A 88 -14.73 -2.75 -5.41
C ASP A 88 -13.53 -3.60 -5.86
N ILE A 89 -12.99 -4.47 -5.01
CA ILE A 89 -11.89 -5.38 -5.39
C ILE A 89 -12.36 -6.36 -6.47
N LEU A 90 -13.57 -6.90 -6.35
CA LEU A 90 -14.16 -7.79 -7.35
C LEU A 90 -14.45 -7.05 -8.65
N ALA A 91 -14.99 -5.83 -8.59
CA ALA A 91 -15.25 -4.98 -9.75
C ALA A 91 -13.96 -4.62 -10.49
N ARG A 92 -12.89 -4.23 -9.77
CA ARG A 92 -11.57 -3.94 -10.36
C ARG A 92 -10.94 -5.17 -11.01
N ARG A 93 -11.09 -6.35 -10.41
CA ARG A 93 -10.62 -7.62 -11.00
C ARG A 93 -11.36 -7.94 -12.30
N HIS A 94 -12.69 -7.82 -12.31
CA HIS A 94 -13.48 -8.03 -13.53
C HIS A 94 -13.13 -7.01 -14.64
N ALA A 95 -12.98 -5.73 -14.30
CA ALA A 95 -12.60 -4.71 -15.28
C ALA A 95 -11.22 -5.01 -15.92
N ASN A 96 -10.24 -5.43 -15.11
CA ASN A 96 -8.93 -5.84 -15.63
C ASN A 96 -9.01 -7.10 -16.51
N THR A 97 -9.83 -8.10 -16.14
CA THR A 97 -10.03 -9.30 -16.97
C THR A 97 -10.65 -8.94 -18.32
N MET A 98 -11.66 -8.07 -18.35
CA MET A 98 -12.29 -7.63 -19.59
C MET A 98 -11.34 -6.83 -20.48
N ALA A 99 -10.52 -5.95 -19.90
CA ALA A 99 -9.51 -5.21 -20.65
C ALA A 99 -8.44 -6.13 -21.26
N VAL A 100 -8.04 -7.19 -20.53
CA VAL A 100 -7.11 -8.20 -21.04
C VAL A 100 -7.72 -9.00 -22.19
N SER A 101 -8.99 -9.42 -22.09
CA SER A 101 -9.70 -10.10 -23.17
C SER A 101 -9.85 -9.23 -24.41
N GLN A 102 -10.23 -7.96 -24.28
CA GLN A 102 -10.33 -7.03 -25.41
C GLN A 102 -8.99 -6.80 -26.10
N ASN A 103 -7.90 -6.65 -25.33
CA ASN A 103 -6.56 -6.50 -25.90
C ASN A 103 -6.09 -7.78 -26.63
N ALA A 104 -6.45 -8.95 -26.12
CA ALA A 104 -6.16 -10.23 -26.77
C ALA A 104 -6.94 -10.40 -28.08
N GLU A 105 -8.21 -10.00 -28.13
CA GLU A 105 -9.05 -10.03 -29.34
C GLU A 105 -8.54 -9.06 -30.41
N VAL A 106 -8.11 -7.85 -30.03
CA VAL A 106 -7.51 -6.87 -30.95
C VAL A 106 -6.18 -7.36 -31.52
N GLN A 107 -5.36 -8.05 -30.73
CA GLN A 107 -4.10 -8.65 -31.19
C GLN A 107 -4.31 -9.86 -32.11
N GLN A 108 -5.36 -10.65 -31.89
CA GLN A 108 -5.71 -11.76 -32.78
C GLN A 108 -6.24 -11.26 -34.12
N HIS A 109 -7.01 -10.16 -34.15
CA HIS A 109 -7.47 -9.56 -35.41
C HIS A 109 -6.39 -8.81 -36.19
N ALA A 110 -5.36 -8.29 -35.52
CA ALA A 110 -4.23 -7.63 -36.19
C ALA A 110 -3.25 -8.63 -36.87
N GLY A 111 -3.32 -9.92 -36.53
CA GLY A 111 -2.44 -10.96 -37.05
C GLY A 111 -2.83 -11.56 -38.42
N ASP A 112 -4.02 -11.22 -38.95
CA ASP A 112 -4.58 -11.84 -40.17
C ASP A 112 -4.43 -10.98 -41.44
N VAL A 113 -3.59 -9.93 -41.43
CA VAL A 113 -3.29 -9.13 -42.62
C VAL A 113 -1.96 -9.58 -43.27
N ASP A 114 -2.12 -10.53 -44.20
CA ASP A 114 -1.34 -10.80 -45.41
C ASP A 114 0.21 -10.89 -45.31
N GLU A 115 0.68 -12.13 -45.19
CA GLU A 115 2.06 -12.55 -45.40
C GLU A 115 2.34 -12.72 -46.92
N THR A 116 2.49 -11.65 -47.68
CA THR A 116 3.13 -11.71 -49.01
C THR A 116 3.96 -10.46 -49.34
N SER A 117 5.29 -10.55 -49.16
CA SER A 117 6.30 -10.25 -50.22
C SER A 117 7.72 -9.98 -49.69
N ALA A 118 8.66 -10.76 -50.25
CA ALA A 118 10.04 -10.45 -50.58
C ALA A 118 11.06 -10.05 -49.48
N LEU A 119 11.96 -11.00 -49.17
CA LEU A 119 13.32 -10.78 -48.68
C LEU A 119 14.17 -10.00 -49.71
N PRO A 120 15.16 -9.21 -49.23
CA PRO A 120 16.43 -9.15 -49.92
C PRO A 120 17.61 -9.51 -49.02
N SER A 121 18.59 -10.18 -49.65
CA SER A 121 19.80 -10.74 -49.08
C SER A 121 20.97 -9.74 -48.99
N ARG A 122 21.60 -9.73 -47.81
CA ARG A 122 23.06 -9.84 -47.52
C ARG A 122 24.03 -8.66 -47.77
N GLN A 123 24.74 -8.28 -46.70
CA GLN A 123 26.20 -8.05 -46.49
C GLN A 123 26.34 -7.30 -45.13
N GLY A 124 27.27 -7.48 -44.19
CA GLY A 124 28.57 -8.17 -44.11
C GLY A 124 29.51 -7.40 -43.15
N GLN A 125 29.40 -7.63 -41.82
CA GLN A 125 30.41 -7.45 -40.71
C GLN A 125 31.10 -6.08 -40.43
N PRO A 126 31.83 -5.87 -39.28
CA PRO A 126 31.74 -6.44 -37.92
C PRO A 126 31.86 -5.41 -36.72
N VAL A 127 31.50 -5.90 -35.53
CA VAL A 127 31.94 -5.69 -34.12
C VAL A 127 32.85 -4.50 -33.73
N SER A 128 32.48 -3.76 -32.67
CA SER A 128 33.42 -3.40 -31.59
C SER A 128 32.69 -3.25 -30.24
N ALA A 129 33.18 -3.99 -29.24
CA ALA A 129 32.85 -3.83 -27.84
C ALA A 129 33.55 -2.59 -27.27
N GLU A 130 32.97 -1.95 -26.25
CA GLU A 130 33.69 -1.76 -24.98
C GLU A 130 32.79 -1.29 -23.83
N MET A 131 33.08 -1.88 -22.68
CA MET A 131 32.52 -1.73 -21.35
C MET A 131 33.34 -0.68 -20.60
N LYS A 132 32.72 0.19 -19.79
CA LYS A 132 33.39 0.80 -18.62
C LYS A 132 32.38 1.31 -17.58
N LEU A 133 32.24 0.50 -16.53
CA LEU A 133 31.74 0.89 -15.22
C LEU A 133 32.80 1.76 -14.53
N ARG A 134 32.37 2.80 -13.82
CA ARG A 134 33.09 3.38 -12.69
C ARG A 134 32.10 3.58 -11.55
#